data_AF-A0A9E3CQK3-F1
#
_entry.id   AF-A0A9E3CQK3-F1
#
_cell.length_a   1.000
_cell.length_b   1.000
_cell.length_c   1.000
_cell.angle_alpha   90.00
_cell.angle_beta   90.00
_cell.angle_gamma   90.00
#
_symmetry.space_group_name_H-M   'P 1'
#
loop_
_entity.id
_entity.type
_entity.pdbx_description
1 polymer ?
#
loop_
_entity_poly.entity_id
_entity_poly.type
_entity_poly.pdbx_seq_one_letter_code
_entity_poly.pdbx_strand_id
1 'polypeptide(L)' 'MTDLTHIDETGAARMVDVSGKAVSVRTATATARVVVSVEVIEALRRSDLPKGDALGVARVAGIMGAKRTPDLIPL' A
#
# COMPACT_ATOMS: atom_id res chain seq x y z
N MET A 1 -22.20 -5.31 -16.45
CA MET A 1 -21.15 -6.05 -17.18
C MET A 1 -19.83 -5.78 -16.50
N THR A 2 -19.31 -6.84 -15.91
CA THR A 2 -18.06 -6.99 -15.16
C THR A 2 -16.94 -7.26 -16.15
N ASP A 3 -16.60 -6.27 -16.97
CA ASP A 3 -15.45 -6.39 -17.86
C ASP A 3 -14.22 -5.85 -17.11
N LEU A 4 -13.17 -6.67 -17.02
CA LEU A 4 -11.92 -6.30 -16.36
C LEU A 4 -11.25 -5.19 -17.17
N THR A 5 -11.04 -4.02 -16.57
CA THR A 5 -10.51 -2.86 -17.30
C THR A 5 -9.02 -2.99 -17.62
N HIS A 6 -8.25 -3.74 -16.83
CA HIS A 6 -6.81 -3.90 -16.97
C HIS A 6 -6.42 -5.11 -17.82
N ILE A 7 -7.39 -5.73 -18.50
CA ILE A 7 -7.22 -6.89 -19.37
C ILE A 7 -7.69 -6.49 -20.77
N ASP A 8 -6.97 -6.91 -21.80
CA ASP A 8 -7.34 -6.68 -23.20
C ASP A 8 -8.18 -7.82 -23.78
N GLU A 9 -8.57 -7.70 -25.05
CA GLU A 9 -9.42 -8.66 -25.76
C GLU A 9 -8.75 -10.03 -25.97
N THR A 10 -7.42 -10.11 -25.84
CA THR A 10 -6.64 -11.35 -25.90
C THR A 10 -6.41 -11.98 -24.53
N GLY A 11 -6.84 -11.32 -23.45
CA GLY A 11 -6.61 -11.74 -22.07
C GLY A 11 -5.28 -11.24 -21.47
N ALA A 12 -4.54 -10.39 -22.18
CA ALA A 12 -3.27 -9.84 -21.70
C ALA A 12 -3.48 -8.60 -20.83
N ALA A 13 -2.56 -8.40 -19.88
CA ALA A 13 -2.52 -7.24 -19.00
C ALA A 13 -2.19 -5.96 -19.78
N ARG A 14 -2.97 -4.89 -19.55
CA ARG A 14 -2.70 -3.55 -20.12
C ARG A 14 -3.05 -2.42 -19.16
N MET A 15 -2.30 -1.33 -19.26
CA MET A 15 -2.63 -0.09 -18.55
C MET A 15 -3.84 0.59 -19.21
N VAL A 16 -4.79 1.05 -18.40
CA VAL A 16 -5.98 1.76 -18.89
C VAL A 16 -5.61 3.19 -19.22
N ASP A 17 -5.87 3.63 -20.45
CA ASP A 17 -5.77 5.06 -20.78
C ASP A 17 -6.86 5.85 -20.03
N VAL A 18 -6.42 6.82 -19.23
CA VAL A 18 -7.27 7.71 -18.44
C VAL A 18 -7.19 9.16 -18.89
N SER A 19 -6.52 9.46 -20.00
CA SER A 19 -6.24 10.82 -20.48
C SER A 19 -7.50 11.64 -20.74
N GLY A 20 -8.61 10.98 -21.13
CA GLY A 20 -9.91 11.63 -21.35
C GLY A 20 -10.74 11.88 -20.08
N LYS A 21 -10.29 11.44 -18.90
CA LYS A 21 -11.05 11.61 -17.64
C LYS A 21 -10.77 12.98 -17.03
N ALA A 22 -11.82 13.66 -16.58
CA ALA A 22 -11.68 14.92 -15.85
C ALA A 22 -10.91 14.74 -14.52
N VAL A 23 -9.99 15.66 -14.24
CA VAL A 23 -9.25 15.70 -12.97
C VAL A 23 -10.20 16.10 -11.85
N SER A 24 -10.18 15.35 -10.76
CA SER A 24 -10.96 15.63 -9.55
C SER A 24 -10.14 15.31 -8.30
N VAL A 25 -10.50 15.93 -7.17
CA VAL A 25 -9.93 15.56 -5.87
C VAL A 25 -10.42 14.18 -5.48
N ARG A 26 -9.49 13.27 -5.17
CA ARG A 26 -9.78 11.89 -4.78
C ARG A 26 -9.06 11.56 -3.48
N THR A 27 -9.73 10.81 -2.62
CA THR A 27 -9.18 10.29 -1.37
C THR A 27 -9.54 8.82 -1.22
N ALA A 28 -8.65 8.04 -0.60
CA ALA A 28 -8.85 6.63 -0.30
C ALA A 28 -8.22 6.33 1.07
N THR A 29 -8.84 5.43 1.83
CA THR A 29 -8.34 4.98 3.14
C THR A 29 -8.26 3.47 3.15
N ALA A 30 -7.15 2.92 3.64
CA ALA A 30 -6.93 1.50 3.82
C ALA A 30 -6.37 1.22 5.21
N THR A 31 -6.60 0.00 5.73
CA THR A 31 -6.13 -0.45 7.04
C THR A 31 -5.48 -1.82 6.93
N ALA A 32 -4.49 -2.09 7.79
CA ALA A 32 -3.86 -3.40 7.90
C ALA A 32 -3.58 -3.73 9.37
N ARG A 33 -3.38 -5.02 9.67
CA ARG A 33 -3.01 -5.50 10.99
C ARG A 33 -1.82 -6.46 10.88
N VAL A 34 -0.86 -6.29 11.77
CA VAL A 34 0.22 -7.26 11.99
C VAL A 34 -0.07 -7.97 13.31
N VAL A 35 -0.25 -9.29 13.26
CA VAL A 35 -0.43 -10.12 14.46
C VAL A 35 0.94 -10.59 14.92
N VAL A 36 1.25 -10.34 16.19
CA VAL A 36 2.53 -10.66 16.83
C VAL A 36 2.29 -11.30 18.19
N SER A 37 3.34 -11.85 18.80
CA SER A 37 3.26 -12.42 20.15
C SER A 37 3.11 -11.33 21.23
N VAL A 38 2.74 -11.75 22.43
CA VAL A 38 2.56 -10.83 23.58
C VAL A 38 3.87 -10.14 23.94
N GLU A 39 4.99 -10.87 23.87
CA GLU A 39 6.33 -10.36 24.19
C GLU A 39 6.73 -9.21 23.24
N VAL A 40 6.37 -9.29 21.96
CA VAL A 40 6.61 -8.22 20.99
C VAL A 40 5.75 -6.98 21.32
N ILE A 41 4.49 -7.17 21.72
CA ILE A 41 3.63 -6.05 22.14
C ILE A 41 4.20 -5.36 23.37
N GLU A 42 4.69 -6.12 24.35
CA GLU A 42 5.32 -5.57 25.56
C GLU A 42 6.60 -4.81 25.21
N ALA A 43 7.49 -5.38 24.38
CA ALA A 43 8.70 -4.72 23.92
C ALA A 43 8.41 -3.42 23.16
N LEU A 44 7.38 -3.40 22.30
CA LEU A 44 6.92 -2.20 21.60
C LEU A 44 6.47 -1.11 22.57
N ARG A 45 5.66 -1.45 23.59
CA ARG A 45 5.15 -0.51 24.59
C ARG A 45 6.26 0.09 25.46
N ARG A 46 7.31 -0.68 25.74
CA ARG A 46 8.49 -0.22 26.50
C ARG A 46 9.54 0.48 25.65
N SER A 47 9.35 0.54 24.33
CA SER A 47 10.35 1.04 23.37
C SER A 47 11.69 0.30 23.47
N ASP A 48 11.64 -1.00 23.76
CA ASP A 48 12.78 -1.87 24.09
C ASP A 48 13.00 -2.94 23.00
N LEU A 49 12.78 -2.55 21.74
CA LEU A 49 13.04 -3.44 20.62
C LEU A 49 14.54 -3.42 20.26
N PRO A 50 15.15 -4.58 19.95
CA PRO A 50 16.58 -4.64 19.60
C PRO A 50 16.98 -3.78 18.38
N LYS A 51 16.00 -3.46 17.52
CA LYS A 51 16.20 -2.69 16.28
C LYS A 51 15.77 -1.22 16.42
N GLY A 52 15.41 -0.77 17.61
CA GLY A 52 14.91 0.59 17.86
C GLY A 52 13.43 0.79 17.54
N ASP A 53 13.05 2.03 17.18
CA ASP A 53 11.65 2.42 16.98
C ASP A 53 11.02 1.82 15.71
N ALA A 54 10.34 0.69 15.90
CA ALA A 54 9.65 0.02 14.80
C ALA A 54 8.44 0.80 14.26
N LEU A 55 7.71 1.56 15.09
CA LEU A 55 6.50 2.27 14.64
C LEU A 55 6.86 3.53 13.87
N GLY A 56 7.89 4.26 14.30
CA GLY A 56 8.44 5.38 13.56
C GLY A 56 8.95 4.96 12.19
N VAL A 57 9.74 3.88 12.13
CA VAL A 57 10.23 3.32 10.86
C VAL A 57 9.07 2.85 9.97
N ALA A 58 8.08 2.14 10.52
CA ALA A 58 6.92 1.67 9.76
C ALA A 58 6.11 2.82 9.14
N ARG A 59 5.99 3.96 9.83
CA ARG A 59 5.30 5.14 9.31
C ARG A 59 6.02 5.72 8.09
N VAL A 60 7.34 5.90 8.18
CA VAL A 60 8.14 6.41 7.06
C VAL A 60 8.10 5.44 5.89
N ALA A 61 8.23 4.14 6.16
CA ALA A 61 8.14 3.09 5.16
C ALA A 61 6.78 3.11 4.45
N GLY A 62 5.67 3.25 5.18
CA GLY A 62 4.32 3.35 4.60
C GLY A 62 4.15 4.55 3.67
N ILE A 63 4.61 5.74 4.09
CA ILE A 63 4.56 6.95 3.25
C ILE A 63 5.41 6.80 1.99
N MET A 64 6.61 6.23 2.13
CA MET A 64 7.50 6.00 0.97
C MET A 64 6.94 4.93 0.04
N GLY A 65 6.34 3.87 0.59
CA GLY A 65 5.67 2.82 -0.17
C GLY A 65 4.48 3.35 -0.97
N ALA A 66 3.66 4.23 -0.38
CA ALA A 66 2.52 4.84 -1.08
C ALA A 66 2.94 5.69 -2.30
N LYS A 67 4.09 6.37 -2.22
CA LYS A 67 4.62 7.15 -3.36
C LYS A 67 5.26 6.28 -4.44
N ARG A 68 5.74 5.10 -4.08
CA ARG A 68 6.35 4.12 -5.00
C ARG A 68 5.36 3.08 -5.51
N THR A 69 4.07 3.18 -5.17
CA THR A 69 3.04 2.27 -5.66
C THR A 69 3.08 2.04 -7.18
N PRO A 70 3.24 3.05 -8.06
CA PRO A 70 3.32 2.79 -9.51
C PRO A 70 4.59 2.04 -9.95
N ASP A 71 5.65 2.06 -9.14
CA ASP A 71 6.86 1.27 -9.41
C ASP A 71 6.67 -0.20 -8.98
N LEU A 72 5.75 -0.44 -8.04
CA LEU A 72 5.53 -1.74 -7.39
C LEU A 72 4.35 -2.51 -7.99
N ILE A 73 3.33 -1.81 -8.46
CA ILE A 73 2.10 -2.37 -9.04
C ILE A 73 2.19 -2.20 -10.56
N PRO A 74 2.27 -3.28 -11.35
CA PRO A 74 2.58 -3.19 -12.78
C PRO A 74 1.58 -2.42 -13.66
N LEU A 75 0.33 -2.24 -13.21
CA LEU A 75 -0.74 -1.61 -13.99
C LEU A 75 -1.51 -0.59 -13.16
#